data_AF-A0A4R0HW37-F1
#
_entry.id   AF-A0A4R0HW37-F1
#
_cell.length_a   1.000
_cell.length_b   1.000
_cell.length_c   1.000
_cell.angle_alpha   90.00
_cell.angle_beta   90.00
_cell.angle_gamma   90.00
#
_symmetry.space_group_name_H-M   'P 1'
#
loop_
_entity.id
_entity.type
_entity.pdbx_description
1 polymer ?
#
loop_
_entity_poly.entity_id
_entity_poly.type
_entity_poly.pdbx_seq_one_letter_code
_entity_poly.pdbx_strand_id
1 'polypeptide(L)'
;MNTQLEPPRVPPMSAAERSRIRNQLMEKTRPAPQRAARHRIAPVVGVAAVAAVVAGTLVVTHQSPSDVDVAGTSASPEAKVGVDLGAVPRSDLAKIIAECQFPGEGGPAELVWSRHVRGITKDSTALVAVARNTKRATAQPSGTPGGRKPGKGGAPSTAKLGYRTCLTRTPPSAKLGAVGAVARLEDRAWQTQPTAERALVTLGTSDGDFTNDLTTLQAWRLYRSHPDVAKIEARYVLNGRPGPWTSGVVDGGFAYIEVQANGKFKVGQRLPTEVRAFDAQGRQVQLR
;
A
#
# COMPACT_ATOMS: atom_id res chain seq x y z
N MET A 1 -12.83 -33.41 -35.65
CA MET A 1 -11.95 -32.34 -36.16
C MET A 1 -10.79 -32.20 -35.18
N ASN A 2 -9.60 -32.71 -35.52
CA ASN A 2 -8.42 -32.68 -34.66
C ASN A 2 -7.58 -31.44 -34.95
N THR A 3 -7.45 -30.54 -33.99
CA THR A 3 -6.51 -29.41 -34.03
C THR A 3 -5.23 -29.80 -33.30
N GLN A 4 -4.30 -30.42 -34.03
CA GLN A 4 -2.91 -30.52 -33.58
C GLN A 4 -2.27 -29.13 -33.71
N LEU A 5 -2.08 -28.45 -32.57
CA LEU A 5 -1.24 -27.27 -32.46
C LEU A 5 0.21 -27.74 -32.22
N GLU A 6 0.96 -27.93 -33.30
CA GLU A 6 2.40 -28.15 -33.20
C GLU A 6 3.06 -26.82 -32.75
N PRO A 7 3.78 -26.79 -31.62
CA PRO A 7 4.38 -25.56 -31.12
C PRO A 7 5.52 -25.09 -32.05
N PRO A 8 5.70 -23.76 -32.21
CA PRO A 8 6.71 -23.22 -33.10
C PRO A 8 8.11 -23.68 -32.65
N ARG A 9 8.88 -24.23 -33.60
CA ARG A 9 10.25 -24.67 -33.35
C ARG A 9 11.13 -23.44 -33.14
N VAL A 10 11.57 -23.24 -31.90
CA VAL A 10 12.55 -22.20 -31.57
C VAL A 10 13.94 -22.69 -31.98
N PRO A 11 14.74 -21.90 -32.72
CA PRO A 11 16.11 -22.26 -33.07
C PRO A 11 16.96 -22.52 -31.80
N PRO A 12 17.81 -23.56 -31.81
CA PRO A 12 18.67 -23.84 -30.67
C PRO A 12 19.70 -22.71 -30.50
N MET A 13 19.75 -22.17 -29.29
CA MET A 13 20.68 -21.09 -28.93
C MET A 13 22.14 -21.57 -29.05
N SER A 14 22.98 -20.75 -29.70
CA SER A 14 24.39 -21.07 -29.90
C SER A 14 25.16 -21.19 -28.58
N ALA A 15 26.29 -21.91 -28.58
CA ALA A 15 27.15 -22.02 -27.39
C ALA A 15 27.72 -20.65 -26.97
N ALA A 16 27.99 -19.77 -27.94
CA ALA A 16 28.49 -18.42 -27.70
C ALA A 16 27.44 -17.54 -27.00
N GLU A 17 26.19 -17.56 -27.45
CA GLU A 17 25.09 -16.83 -26.79
C GLU A 17 24.84 -17.32 -25.37
N ARG A 18 24.82 -18.65 -25.16
CA ARG A 18 24.69 -19.22 -23.81
C ARG A 18 25.81 -18.76 -22.88
N SER A 19 27.06 -18.72 -23.36
CA SER A 19 28.19 -18.22 -22.58
C SER A 19 28.04 -16.73 -22.25
N ARG A 20 27.59 -15.92 -23.20
CA ARG A 20 27.38 -14.48 -23.02
C ARG A 20 26.32 -14.17 -21.97
N ILE A 21 25.19 -14.87 -22.02
CA ILE A 21 24.09 -14.74 -21.04
C ILE A 21 24.58 -15.17 -19.65
N ARG A 22 25.34 -16.27 -19.55
CA ARG A 22 25.90 -16.75 -18.28
C ARG A 22 26.83 -15.72 -17.65
N ASN A 23 27.72 -15.12 -18.43
CA ASN A 23 28.66 -14.11 -17.91
C ASN A 23 27.93 -12.85 -17.42
N GLN A 24 26.93 -12.37 -18.16
CA GLN A 24 26.10 -11.24 -17.72
C GLN A 24 25.35 -11.53 -16.43
N LEU A 25 24.87 -12.77 -16.26
CA LEU A 25 24.18 -13.18 -15.04
C LEU A 25 25.13 -13.22 -13.83
N MET A 26 26.33 -13.76 -14.02
CA MET A 26 27.36 -13.83 -12.97
C MET A 26 27.90 -12.46 -12.58
N GLU A 27 27.97 -11.52 -13.52
CA GLU A 27 28.40 -10.14 -13.26
C GLU A 27 27.35 -9.37 -12.44
N LYS A 28 26.06 -9.52 -12.79
CA LYS A 28 24.95 -8.92 -12.02
C LYS A 28 24.78 -9.48 -10.61
N THR A 29 25.22 -10.72 -10.38
CA THR A 29 25.08 -11.40 -9.08
C THR A 29 26.32 -11.29 -8.22
N ARG A 30 27.40 -10.66 -8.71
CA ARG A 30 28.63 -10.48 -7.93
C ARG A 30 28.36 -9.48 -6.80
N PRO A 31 28.53 -9.85 -5.52
CA PRO A 31 28.40 -8.92 -4.41
C PRO A 31 29.46 -7.82 -4.56
N ALA A 32 29.04 -6.56 -4.47
CA ALA A 32 29.98 -5.44 -4.44
C ALA A 32 30.95 -5.62 -3.25
N PRO A 33 32.26 -5.42 -3.44
CA PRO A 33 33.22 -5.56 -2.34
C PRO A 33 32.88 -4.54 -1.26
N GLN A 34 32.56 -5.05 -0.07
CA GLN A 34 32.29 -4.24 1.11
C GLN A 34 33.53 -3.40 1.43
N ARG A 35 33.42 -2.08 1.24
CA ARG A 35 34.38 -1.14 1.82
C ARG A 35 34.29 -1.27 3.35
N ALA A 36 35.40 -1.61 3.98
CA ALA A 36 35.54 -1.64 5.42
C ALA A 36 35.20 -0.27 6.03
N ALA A 37 34.04 -0.17 6.69
CA ALA A 37 33.63 1.01 7.41
C ALA A 37 33.99 0.87 8.89
N ARG A 38 34.92 1.72 9.29
CA ARG A 38 35.48 1.90 10.63
C ARG A 38 34.41 2.09 11.71
N HIS A 39 34.64 1.45 12.86
CA HIS A 39 33.97 1.68 14.13
C HIS A 39 33.82 3.19 14.45
N ARG A 40 32.60 3.62 14.79
CA ARG A 40 32.39 4.80 15.64
C ARG A 40 31.36 4.50 16.73
N ILE A 41 31.76 4.95 17.90
CA ILE A 41 31.19 4.79 19.23
C ILE A 41 29.93 5.69 19.34
N ALA A 42 28.90 5.16 20.01
CA ALA A 42 27.67 5.88 20.33
C ALA A 42 27.89 6.96 21.41
N PRO A 43 27.00 7.95 21.50
CA PRO A 43 26.63 8.50 22.79
C PRO A 43 25.13 8.36 23.06
N VAL A 44 24.85 7.85 24.25
CA VAL A 44 23.56 7.92 24.94
C VAL A 44 23.38 9.36 25.42
N VAL A 45 22.24 9.97 25.09
CA VAL A 45 21.76 11.20 25.75
C VAL A 45 20.28 10.99 26.06
N GLY A 46 19.95 11.05 27.35
CA GLY A 46 18.58 11.11 27.85
C GLY A 46 18.18 12.52 28.25
N VAL A 47 16.94 12.62 28.77
CA VAL A 47 16.30 13.78 29.44
C VAL A 47 15.75 14.82 28.43
N ALA A 48 14.58 15.45 28.55
CA ALA A 48 13.60 15.61 29.63
C ALA A 48 12.19 15.82 29.03
N ALA A 49 11.16 15.47 29.79
CA ALA A 49 9.82 15.99 29.62
C ALA A 49 9.73 17.41 30.21
N VAL A 50 9.11 18.35 29.50
CA VAL A 50 8.56 19.60 30.06
C VAL A 50 7.23 19.91 29.38
N ALA A 51 6.23 20.18 30.20
CA ALA A 51 4.89 20.63 29.82
C ALA A 51 4.85 22.17 29.71
N ALA A 52 4.11 22.68 28.73
CA ALA A 52 3.40 23.96 28.82
C ALA A 52 2.39 24.03 27.66
N VAL A 53 1.11 23.85 27.95
CA VAL A 53 0.01 24.19 27.03
C VAL A 53 -0.51 25.55 27.44
N VAL A 54 -0.27 26.54 26.58
CA VAL A 54 -0.87 27.87 26.68
C VAL A 54 -2.29 27.79 26.13
N ALA A 55 -3.27 28.03 26.98
CA ALA A 55 -4.65 28.27 26.57
C ALA A 55 -4.78 29.75 26.14
N GLY A 56 -4.79 29.97 24.82
CA GLY A 56 -5.19 31.25 24.23
C GLY A 56 -6.51 31.09 23.50
N THR A 57 -7.61 31.47 24.16
CA THR A 57 -8.92 31.60 23.53
C THR A 57 -8.97 32.87 22.68
N LEU A 58 -8.97 32.72 21.35
CA LEU A 58 -9.40 33.79 20.45
C LEU A 58 -10.90 33.61 20.17
N VAL A 59 -11.69 34.44 20.85
CA VAL A 59 -13.11 34.65 20.54
C VAL A 59 -13.16 35.68 19.42
N VAL A 60 -13.55 35.27 18.22
CA VAL A 60 -13.98 36.21 17.17
C VAL A 60 -15.50 36.21 17.17
N THR A 61 -16.07 37.21 17.81
CA THR A 61 -17.49 37.56 17.67
C THR A 61 -17.68 38.33 16.38
N HIS A 62 -18.37 37.75 15.41
CA HIS A 62 -19.04 38.51 14.34
C HIS A 62 -20.53 38.15 14.33
N GLN A 63 -21.30 38.96 15.04
CA GLN A 63 -22.69 39.36 14.74
C GLN A 63 -22.62 40.40 13.61
N SER A 64 -23.50 40.57 12.62
CA SER A 64 -24.87 40.13 12.22
C SER A 64 -25.01 40.51 10.71
N PRO A 65 -26.17 40.46 9.99
CA PRO A 65 -27.51 39.96 10.31
C PRO A 65 -28.10 38.98 9.27
N SER A 66 -29.27 38.47 9.61
CA SER A 66 -30.16 37.64 8.79
C SER A 66 -30.63 38.38 7.53
N ASP A 67 -30.57 37.70 6.39
CA ASP A 67 -31.59 37.82 5.34
C ASP A 67 -31.78 36.46 4.65
N VAL A 68 -33.04 36.19 4.36
CA VAL A 68 -33.54 34.97 3.73
C VAL A 68 -33.25 35.06 2.23
N ASP A 69 -32.49 34.11 1.69
CA ASP A 69 -32.61 33.82 0.26
C ASP A 69 -32.22 32.38 -0.11
N VAL A 70 -33.06 31.79 -0.95
CA VAL A 70 -32.97 30.43 -1.49
C VAL A 70 -32.07 30.45 -2.71
N ALA A 71 -30.83 29.97 -2.62
CA ALA A 71 -30.05 29.59 -3.82
C ALA A 71 -28.75 28.83 -3.48
N GLY A 72 -28.58 27.70 -4.16
CA GLY A 72 -27.29 27.18 -4.64
C GLY A 72 -26.18 26.96 -3.62
N THR A 73 -25.98 25.71 -3.21
CA THR A 73 -24.71 25.25 -2.65
C THR A 73 -23.59 25.50 -3.67
N SER A 74 -22.92 26.64 -3.54
CA SER A 74 -21.67 26.93 -4.24
C SER A 74 -20.63 25.92 -3.75
N ALA A 75 -20.35 24.93 -4.59
CA ALA A 75 -19.19 24.08 -4.43
C ALA A 75 -17.94 24.96 -4.58
N SER A 76 -17.32 25.29 -3.45
CA SER A 76 -16.00 25.91 -3.43
C SER A 76 -15.00 24.98 -4.14
N PRO A 77 -14.16 25.49 -5.06
CA PRO A 77 -13.18 24.67 -5.76
C PRO A 77 -12.00 24.38 -4.81
N GLU A 78 -12.17 23.41 -3.91
CA GLU A 78 -11.02 22.77 -3.29
C GLU A 78 -10.21 22.11 -4.42
N ALA A 79 -9.03 22.67 -4.70
CA ALA A 79 -8.06 22.09 -5.61
C ALA A 79 -7.94 20.60 -5.27
N LYS A 80 -8.15 19.75 -6.29
CA LYS A 80 -8.01 18.29 -6.17
C LYS A 80 -6.57 17.96 -5.82
N VAL A 81 -6.23 18.00 -4.54
CA VAL A 81 -5.03 17.37 -4.01
C VAL A 81 -5.26 15.88 -4.22
N GLY A 82 -4.61 15.33 -5.25
CA GLY A 82 -4.68 13.92 -5.57
C GLY A 82 -4.22 13.06 -4.38
N VAL A 83 -4.63 11.80 -4.36
CA VAL A 83 -4.14 10.85 -3.35
C VAL A 83 -2.63 10.70 -3.44
N ASP A 84 -2.09 10.74 -4.66
CA ASP A 84 -0.66 10.57 -4.93
C ASP A 84 0.15 11.84 -4.65
N LEU A 85 1.15 11.74 -3.79
CA LEU A 85 2.16 12.78 -3.57
C LEU A 85 3.50 12.42 -4.24
N GLY A 86 3.60 11.26 -4.88
CA GLY A 86 4.79 10.83 -5.60
C GLY A 86 5.46 9.59 -5.00
N ALA A 87 6.72 9.40 -5.39
CA ALA A 87 7.58 8.38 -4.82
C ALA A 87 7.93 8.71 -3.36
N VAL A 88 8.16 7.68 -2.55
CA VAL A 88 8.61 7.86 -1.15
C VAL A 88 9.95 8.60 -1.13
N PRO A 89 10.08 9.69 -0.35
CA PRO A 89 11.35 10.40 -0.19
C PRO A 89 12.47 9.45 0.27
N ARG A 90 13.67 9.61 -0.26
CA ARG A 90 14.81 8.73 0.08
C ARG A 90 15.13 8.73 1.59
N SER A 91 14.91 9.86 2.26
CA SER A 91 15.06 9.99 3.72
C SER A 91 14.13 9.06 4.50
N ASP A 92 12.99 8.70 3.93
CA ASP A 92 11.93 7.97 4.62
C ASP A 92 11.91 6.48 4.29
N LEU A 93 12.73 6.03 3.33
CA LEU A 93 12.82 4.63 2.91
C LEU A 93 13.21 3.70 4.07
N ALA A 94 14.20 4.10 4.86
CA ALA A 94 14.63 3.30 6.01
C ALA A 94 13.50 3.17 7.06
N LYS A 95 12.73 4.24 7.26
CA LYS A 95 11.60 4.26 8.18
C LYS A 95 10.50 3.29 7.74
N ILE A 96 10.05 3.37 6.48
CA ILE A 96 9.01 2.45 5.99
C ILE A 96 9.48 1.00 5.96
N ILE A 97 10.75 0.73 5.64
CA ILE A 97 11.32 -0.62 5.72
C ILE A 97 11.24 -1.17 7.14
N ALA A 98 11.64 -0.36 8.13
CA ALA A 98 11.60 -0.74 9.54
C ALA A 98 10.16 -0.97 10.01
N GLU A 99 9.22 -0.09 9.64
CA GLU A 99 7.81 -0.23 10.01
C GLU A 99 7.13 -1.42 9.32
N CYS A 100 7.58 -1.81 8.12
CA CYS A 100 7.14 -3.03 7.45
C CYS A 100 7.61 -4.33 8.12
N GLN A 101 8.49 -4.27 9.12
CA GLN A 101 9.02 -5.45 9.80
C GLN A 101 8.17 -5.82 11.02
N PHE A 102 7.79 -7.09 11.14
CA PHE A 102 7.08 -7.59 12.33
C PHE A 102 8.10 -7.91 13.42
N PRO A 103 7.77 -7.66 14.70
CA PRO A 103 8.61 -8.08 15.82
C PRO A 103 8.94 -9.57 15.74
N GLY A 104 10.21 -9.91 15.98
CA GLY A 104 10.69 -11.30 16.00
C GLY A 104 10.97 -11.92 14.64
N GLU A 105 10.78 -11.20 13.54
CA GLU A 105 11.15 -11.69 12.21
C GLU A 105 12.59 -11.28 11.84
N GLY A 106 13.40 -12.26 11.45
CA GLY A 106 14.78 -12.02 11.03
C GLY A 106 14.88 -11.50 9.59
N GLY A 107 15.85 -10.61 9.36
CA GLY A 107 16.21 -10.09 8.03
C GLY A 107 15.46 -8.81 7.63
N PRO A 108 16.05 -7.99 6.75
CA PRO A 108 15.41 -6.76 6.29
C PRO A 108 14.22 -7.07 5.39
N ALA A 109 13.17 -6.27 5.53
CA ALA A 109 12.07 -6.24 4.57
C ALA A 109 12.58 -5.63 3.25
N GLU A 110 12.31 -6.31 2.14
CA GLU A 110 12.56 -5.79 0.80
C GLU A 110 11.30 -5.08 0.32
N LEU A 111 11.39 -3.77 0.02
CA LEU A 111 10.27 -3.05 -0.58
C LEU A 111 10.06 -3.53 -2.01
N VAL A 112 8.83 -3.91 -2.32
CA VAL A 112 8.39 -4.33 -3.66
C VAL A 112 7.72 -3.17 -4.37
N TRP A 113 7.00 -2.35 -3.61
CA TRP A 113 6.30 -1.16 -4.10
C TRP A 113 6.10 -0.19 -2.95
N SER A 114 6.12 1.10 -3.23
CA SER A 114 5.83 2.12 -2.21
C SER A 114 5.40 3.46 -2.83
N ARG A 115 4.52 4.20 -2.15
CA ARG A 115 4.12 5.56 -2.54
C ARG A 115 4.00 6.47 -1.33
N HIS A 116 4.28 7.75 -1.56
CA HIS A 116 3.90 8.84 -0.66
C HIS A 116 2.52 9.31 -1.07
N VAL A 117 1.58 9.32 -0.13
CA VAL A 117 0.19 9.68 -0.37
C VAL A 117 -0.27 10.70 0.67
N ARG A 118 -1.39 11.37 0.38
CA ARG A 118 -2.04 12.26 1.36
C ARG A 118 -2.45 11.47 2.61
N GLY A 119 -2.51 12.14 3.75
CA GLY A 119 -2.97 11.57 5.01
C GLY A 119 -4.45 11.83 5.26
N ILE A 120 -4.94 11.35 6.41
CA ILE A 120 -6.35 11.47 6.83
C ILE A 120 -6.76 12.92 7.14
N THR A 121 -5.80 13.80 7.41
CA THR A 121 -6.01 15.24 7.61
C THR A 121 -5.25 16.04 6.55
N LYS A 122 -5.63 17.31 6.37
CA LYS A 122 -4.99 18.23 5.40
C LYS A 122 -3.48 18.39 5.64
N ASP A 123 -3.05 18.30 6.90
CA ASP A 123 -1.66 18.51 7.31
C ASP A 123 -0.90 17.19 7.54
N SER A 124 -1.51 16.04 7.19
CA SER A 124 -0.85 14.74 7.30
C SER A 124 -0.59 14.12 5.94
N THR A 125 0.43 13.28 5.90
CA THR A 125 0.74 12.39 4.76
C THR A 125 0.85 10.96 5.25
N ALA A 126 0.75 10.00 4.34
CA ALA A 126 1.05 8.61 4.62
C ALA A 126 2.05 8.03 3.63
N LEU A 127 2.83 7.06 4.08
CA LEU A 127 3.65 6.22 3.23
C LEU A 127 2.99 4.85 3.17
N VAL A 128 2.73 4.35 1.97
CA VAL A 128 2.12 3.04 1.76
C VAL A 128 3.11 2.17 1.03
N ALA A 129 3.28 0.92 1.46
CA ALA A 129 4.17 -0.02 0.80
C ALA A 129 3.67 -1.45 0.79
N VAL A 130 4.22 -2.21 -0.16
CA VAL A 130 4.29 -3.66 -0.14
C VAL A 130 5.73 -4.07 0.13
N ALA A 131 5.93 -4.96 1.08
CA ALA A 131 7.27 -5.48 1.40
C ALA A 131 7.28 -7.00 1.48
N ARG A 132 8.42 -7.60 1.17
CA ARG A 132 8.68 -9.04 1.23
C ARG A 132 9.71 -9.35 2.32
N ASN A 133 9.45 -10.36 3.13
CA ASN A 133 10.47 -10.91 4.02
C ASN A 133 11.46 -11.80 3.23
N THR A 134 12.71 -11.36 3.15
CA THR A 134 13.79 -12.01 2.38
C THR A 134 14.26 -13.35 2.96
N LYS A 135 14.14 -13.59 4.28
CA LYS A 135 14.53 -14.87 4.92
C LYS A 135 13.46 -15.95 4.81
N ARG A 136 12.17 -15.58 4.84
CA ARG A 136 11.07 -16.55 4.62
C ARG A 136 10.95 -16.95 3.15
N ALA A 137 11.25 -16.03 2.24
CA ALA A 137 11.24 -16.25 0.80
C ALA A 137 12.18 -17.37 0.31
N THR A 138 13.29 -17.60 1.02
CA THR A 138 14.33 -18.58 0.67
C THR A 138 14.15 -19.94 1.34
N ALA A 139 13.16 -20.09 2.24
CA ALA A 139 12.76 -21.39 2.75
C ALA A 139 11.94 -22.13 1.67
N GLN A 140 12.63 -22.58 0.63
CA GLN A 140 12.10 -23.51 -0.36
C GLN A 140 11.58 -24.74 0.40
N PRO A 141 10.37 -25.27 0.12
CA PRO A 141 9.97 -26.53 0.71
C PRO A 141 10.98 -27.57 0.25
N SER A 142 11.83 -28.01 1.17
CA SER A 142 12.73 -29.14 0.98
C SER A 142 11.86 -30.40 0.90
N GLY A 143 11.20 -30.57 -0.24
CA GLY A 143 10.56 -31.81 -0.63
C GLY A 143 11.66 -32.78 -0.99
N THR A 144 12.26 -33.41 0.01
CA THR A 144 13.04 -34.61 -0.20
C THR A 144 12.08 -35.69 -0.72
N PRO A 145 12.22 -36.20 -1.97
CA PRO A 145 11.41 -37.30 -2.46
C PRO A 145 11.92 -38.57 -1.77
N GLY A 146 11.33 -38.92 -0.64
CA GLY A 146 11.74 -40.13 0.08
C GLY A 146 11.27 -40.17 1.51
N GLY A 147 10.13 -40.84 1.74
CA GLY A 147 9.80 -41.41 3.03
C GLY A 147 9.26 -40.45 4.08
N ARG A 148 7.95 -40.17 4.07
CA ARG A 148 7.23 -39.85 5.31
C ARG A 148 6.04 -40.77 5.51
N LYS A 149 6.07 -41.46 6.65
CA LYS A 149 4.97 -42.25 7.22
C LYS A 149 3.70 -41.40 7.32
N PRO A 150 2.50 -41.99 7.13
CA PRO A 150 1.23 -41.29 7.28
C PRO A 150 0.98 -40.98 8.77
N GLY A 151 1.40 -39.78 9.20
CA GLY A 151 1.18 -39.25 10.54
C GLY A 151 0.19 -38.10 10.50
N LYS A 152 -0.89 -38.24 11.27
CA LYS A 152 -1.96 -37.27 11.60
C LYS A 152 -1.81 -35.85 11.05
N GLY A 153 -2.60 -35.54 10.02
CA GLY A 153 -3.54 -34.40 10.01
C GLY A 153 -3.04 -32.96 10.25
N GLY A 154 -1.75 -32.67 10.14
CA GLY A 154 -1.26 -31.30 10.09
C GLY A 154 -1.17 -30.84 8.64
N ALA A 155 -1.97 -29.83 8.26
CA ALA A 155 -1.87 -29.18 6.95
C ALA A 155 -0.39 -28.85 6.64
N PRO A 156 0.07 -29.01 5.38
CA PRO A 156 1.45 -28.71 5.04
C PRO A 156 1.77 -27.30 5.50
N SER A 157 2.90 -27.15 6.19
CA SER A 157 3.48 -25.86 6.55
C SER A 157 3.67 -25.05 5.26
N THR A 158 2.66 -24.26 4.91
CA THR A 158 2.70 -23.33 3.79
C THR A 158 3.71 -22.27 4.19
N ALA A 159 4.91 -22.34 3.61
CA ALA A 159 5.89 -21.29 3.74
C ALA A 159 5.25 -19.99 3.21
N LYS A 160 4.73 -19.17 4.14
CA LYS A 160 4.10 -17.88 3.83
C LYS A 160 5.08 -17.11 2.97
N LEU A 161 4.66 -16.68 1.77
CA LEU A 161 5.48 -15.99 0.77
C LEU A 161 6.17 -14.73 1.32
N GLY A 162 5.71 -14.27 2.49
CA GLY A 162 6.39 -13.28 3.31
C GLY A 162 6.01 -11.85 2.97
N TYR A 163 4.99 -11.66 2.12
CA TYR A 163 4.50 -10.35 1.70
C TYR A 163 3.65 -9.68 2.77
N ARG A 164 3.66 -8.34 2.75
CA ARG A 164 2.98 -7.47 3.70
C ARG A 164 2.53 -6.20 3.02
N THR A 165 1.54 -5.56 3.64
CA THR A 165 1.21 -4.17 3.41
C THR A 165 1.55 -3.36 4.65
N CYS A 166 2.00 -2.13 4.43
CA CYS A 166 2.38 -1.21 5.47
C CYS A 166 1.81 0.16 5.11
N LEU A 167 1.28 0.85 6.10
CA LEU A 167 0.85 2.23 6.02
C LEU A 167 1.40 2.97 7.23
N THR A 168 2.08 4.07 7.00
CA THR A 168 2.74 4.90 8.02
C THR A 168 2.26 6.33 7.89
N ARG A 169 1.67 6.92 8.93
CA ARG A 169 1.23 8.32 8.91
C ARG A 169 2.29 9.26 9.48
N THR A 170 2.37 10.46 8.91
CA THR A 170 3.24 11.56 9.35
C THR A 170 2.43 12.85 9.44
N PRO A 171 2.51 13.61 10.56
CA PRO A 171 3.25 13.29 11.78
C PRO A 171 2.65 12.10 12.53
N PRO A 172 3.44 11.33 13.30
CA PRO A 172 2.89 10.32 14.20
C PRO A 172 2.14 11.05 15.32
N SER A 173 0.83 11.14 15.20
CA SER A 173 0.00 11.83 16.17
C SER A 173 -1.15 10.95 16.58
N ALA A 174 -1.38 10.86 17.89
CA ALA A 174 -2.59 10.25 18.42
C ALA A 174 -3.82 10.87 17.75
N LYS A 175 -3.82 12.18 17.43
CA LYS A 175 -4.95 12.86 16.76
C LYS A 175 -5.40 12.20 15.44
N LEU A 176 -4.53 11.43 14.78
CA LEU A 176 -4.81 10.70 13.55
C LEU A 176 -5.43 9.31 13.79
N GLY A 177 -5.77 8.96 15.03
CA GLY A 177 -6.25 7.65 15.45
C GLY A 177 -5.12 6.62 15.43
N ALA A 178 -4.95 5.94 14.30
CA ALA A 178 -3.89 4.95 14.10
C ALA A 178 -2.66 5.59 13.45
N VAL A 179 -1.49 5.48 14.08
CA VAL A 179 -0.22 6.00 13.53
C VAL A 179 0.21 5.24 12.28
N GLY A 180 -0.24 4.00 12.11
CA GLY A 180 0.01 3.17 10.95
C GLY A 180 -0.68 1.81 11.06
N ALA A 181 -0.58 1.02 9.99
CA ALA A 181 -1.09 -0.34 9.93
C ALA A 181 -0.08 -1.24 9.21
N VAL A 182 0.19 -2.42 9.76
CA VAL A 182 0.99 -3.45 9.11
C VAL A 182 0.17 -4.73 9.07
N ALA A 183 -0.07 -5.25 7.88
CA ALA A 183 -0.84 -6.47 7.69
C ALA A 183 -0.03 -7.51 6.90
N ARG A 184 -0.16 -8.77 7.29
CA ARG A 184 0.36 -9.88 6.48
C ARG A 184 -0.54 -10.05 5.26
N LEU A 185 0.07 -10.19 4.10
CA LEU A 185 -0.66 -10.56 2.89
C LEU A 185 -0.90 -12.06 2.88
N GLU A 186 -2.12 -12.44 2.54
CA GLU A 186 -2.45 -13.83 2.29
C GLU A 186 -1.76 -14.30 1.00
N ASP A 187 -1.14 -15.48 1.04
CA ASP A 187 -0.44 -16.04 -0.12
C ASP A 187 -1.37 -16.16 -1.33
N ARG A 188 -2.63 -16.54 -1.10
CA ARG A 188 -3.65 -16.61 -2.14
C ARG A 188 -3.89 -15.26 -2.80
N ALA A 189 -4.03 -14.19 -2.01
CA ALA A 189 -4.22 -12.84 -2.54
C ALA A 189 -3.01 -12.39 -3.38
N TRP A 190 -1.80 -12.72 -2.92
CA TRP A 190 -0.58 -12.42 -3.67
C TRP A 190 -0.46 -13.20 -4.99
N GLN A 191 -0.71 -14.52 -4.94
CA GLN A 191 -0.60 -15.41 -6.09
C GLN A 191 -1.67 -15.17 -7.15
N THR A 192 -2.84 -14.67 -6.75
CA THR A 192 -3.92 -14.33 -7.67
C THR A 192 -3.46 -13.22 -8.63
N GLN A 193 -3.33 -13.55 -9.90
CA GLN A 193 -2.97 -12.58 -10.95
C GLN A 193 -4.23 -11.80 -11.36
N PRO A 194 -4.14 -10.46 -11.50
CA PRO A 194 -5.16 -9.70 -12.21
C PRO A 194 -5.31 -10.21 -13.65
N THR A 195 -6.52 -10.21 -14.16
CA THR A 195 -6.87 -10.60 -15.54
C THR A 195 -7.65 -9.49 -16.23
N ALA A 196 -7.92 -9.60 -17.52
CA ALA A 196 -8.76 -8.62 -18.24
C ALA A 196 -10.20 -8.54 -17.68
N GLU A 197 -10.75 -9.66 -17.21
CA GLU A 197 -12.08 -9.73 -16.60
C GLU A 197 -12.06 -9.27 -15.14
N ARG A 198 -10.93 -9.48 -14.45
CA ARG A 198 -10.72 -9.07 -13.07
C ARG A 198 -9.47 -8.22 -12.95
N ALA A 199 -9.61 -6.95 -13.34
CA ALA A 199 -8.46 -6.05 -13.48
C ALA A 199 -7.79 -5.67 -12.15
N LEU A 200 -8.44 -5.91 -11.01
CA LEU A 200 -7.91 -5.60 -9.67
C LEU A 200 -8.01 -6.80 -8.72
N VAL A 201 -6.94 -7.03 -7.97
CA VAL A 201 -6.88 -8.05 -6.90
C VAL A 201 -6.51 -7.36 -5.60
N THR A 202 -7.41 -7.37 -4.61
CA THR A 202 -7.19 -6.71 -3.32
C THR A 202 -6.05 -7.37 -2.56
N LEU A 203 -5.10 -6.55 -2.12
CA LEU A 203 -4.00 -6.93 -1.25
C LEU A 203 -4.29 -6.50 0.20
N GLY A 204 -4.69 -5.25 0.42
CA GLY A 204 -4.95 -4.72 1.75
C GLY A 204 -6.09 -3.70 1.75
N THR A 205 -6.75 -3.55 2.90
CA THR A 205 -7.88 -2.63 3.06
C THR A 205 -7.96 -2.13 4.50
N SER A 206 -8.43 -0.90 4.67
CA SER A 206 -9.14 -0.45 5.88
C SER A 206 -10.40 0.26 5.44
N ASP A 207 -11.51 -0.01 6.11
CA ASP A 207 -12.80 0.63 5.87
C ASP A 207 -13.23 1.51 7.05
N GLY A 208 -12.36 1.79 8.01
CA GLY A 208 -12.75 2.38 9.30
C GLY A 208 -11.66 3.13 10.04
N ASP A 209 -10.76 3.83 9.34
CA ASP A 209 -9.74 4.65 10.00
C ASP A 209 -10.33 6.01 10.39
N PHE A 210 -10.14 6.46 11.62
CA PHE A 210 -10.72 7.71 12.13
C PHE A 210 -9.67 8.67 12.66
N THR A 211 -9.97 9.97 12.59
CA THR A 211 -9.35 10.95 13.49
C THR A 211 -9.88 10.78 14.92
N ASN A 212 -9.12 11.20 15.93
CA ASN A 212 -9.51 11.01 17.33
C ASN A 212 -10.80 11.74 17.74
N ASP A 213 -11.07 12.87 17.11
CA ASP A 213 -12.29 13.66 17.31
C ASP A 213 -13.49 13.10 16.50
N LEU A 214 -13.28 11.98 15.80
CA LEU A 214 -14.26 11.29 14.97
C LEU A 214 -14.87 12.21 13.91
N THR A 215 -14.13 13.23 13.46
CA THR A 215 -14.61 14.16 12.43
C THR A 215 -14.33 13.70 11.02
N THR A 216 -13.35 12.84 10.85
CA THR A 216 -12.97 12.29 9.55
C THR A 216 -12.91 10.77 9.64
N LEU A 217 -13.56 10.13 8.67
CA LEU A 217 -13.51 8.69 8.47
C LEU A 217 -12.87 8.42 7.10
N GLN A 218 -11.89 7.52 7.09
CA GLN A 218 -11.09 7.18 5.93
C GLN A 218 -11.21 5.70 5.62
N ALA A 219 -11.28 5.40 4.33
CA ALA A 219 -11.10 4.06 3.80
C ALA A 219 -10.01 4.08 2.74
N TRP A 220 -9.17 3.06 2.75
CA TRP A 220 -8.13 2.87 1.75
C TRP A 220 -8.07 1.41 1.32
N ARG A 221 -7.62 1.19 0.09
CA ARG A 221 -7.37 -0.15 -0.46
C ARG A 221 -6.13 -0.15 -1.33
N LEU A 222 -5.41 -1.25 -1.26
CA LEU A 222 -4.27 -1.55 -2.10
C LEU A 222 -4.59 -2.78 -2.94
N TYR A 223 -4.25 -2.72 -4.22
CA TYR A 223 -4.51 -3.74 -5.21
C TYR A 223 -3.23 -4.11 -5.94
N ARG A 224 -3.17 -5.35 -6.44
CA ARG A 224 -2.47 -5.61 -7.70
C ARG A 224 -3.38 -5.21 -8.86
N SER A 225 -2.82 -4.57 -9.87
CA SER A 225 -3.55 -4.13 -11.05
C SER A 225 -3.10 -4.88 -12.30
N HIS A 226 -4.05 -5.11 -13.20
CA HIS A 226 -3.78 -5.57 -14.55
C HIS A 226 -2.97 -4.50 -15.31
N PRO A 227 -2.06 -4.87 -16.23
CA PRO A 227 -1.25 -3.91 -16.99
C PRO A 227 -2.07 -2.88 -17.77
N ASP A 228 -3.28 -3.24 -18.19
CA ASP A 228 -4.16 -2.33 -18.94
C ASP A 228 -4.81 -1.25 -18.07
N VAL A 229 -4.75 -1.36 -16.74
CA VAL A 229 -5.28 -0.32 -15.85
C VAL A 229 -4.33 0.87 -15.89
N ALA A 230 -4.80 2.01 -16.40
CA ALA A 230 -4.06 3.27 -16.43
C ALA A 230 -4.52 4.26 -15.36
N LYS A 231 -5.77 4.13 -14.90
CA LYS A 231 -6.36 5.03 -13.91
C LYS A 231 -7.30 4.28 -12.99
N ILE A 232 -7.33 4.67 -11.71
CA ILE A 232 -8.29 4.18 -10.73
C ILE A 232 -8.95 5.35 -10.01
N GLU A 233 -10.23 5.21 -9.74
CA GLU A 233 -10.99 6.16 -8.93
C GLU A 233 -11.83 5.43 -7.90
N ALA A 234 -12.04 6.08 -6.76
CA ALA A 234 -12.90 5.59 -5.71
C ALA A 234 -13.76 6.70 -5.13
N ARG A 235 -14.92 6.33 -4.61
CA ARG A 235 -15.76 7.20 -3.79
C ARG A 235 -16.32 6.42 -2.61
N TYR A 236 -16.67 7.13 -1.54
CA TYR A 236 -17.42 6.52 -0.45
C TYR A 236 -18.92 6.47 -0.77
N VAL A 237 -19.65 5.58 -0.10
CA VAL A 237 -21.11 5.58 -0.04
C VAL A 237 -21.52 5.60 1.43
N LEU A 238 -22.06 6.73 1.88
CA LEU A 238 -22.41 6.96 3.28
C LEU A 238 -23.91 7.23 3.38
N ASN A 239 -24.64 6.41 4.15
CA ASN A 239 -26.10 6.52 4.31
C ASN A 239 -26.84 6.55 2.95
N GLY A 240 -26.41 5.71 2.01
CA GLY A 240 -26.96 5.64 0.65
C GLY A 240 -26.57 6.80 -0.27
N ARG A 241 -25.78 7.77 0.20
CA ARG A 241 -25.33 8.91 -0.60
C ARG A 241 -23.89 8.73 -1.06
N PRO A 242 -23.61 8.73 -2.37
CA PRO A 242 -22.25 8.67 -2.88
C PRO A 242 -21.51 9.99 -2.67
N GLY A 243 -20.25 9.90 -2.26
CA GLY A 243 -19.31 11.01 -2.23
C GLY A 243 -18.71 11.34 -3.60
N PRO A 244 -17.82 12.33 -3.68
CA PRO A 244 -17.09 12.65 -4.90
C PRO A 244 -16.11 11.55 -5.29
N TRP A 245 -15.91 11.36 -6.60
CA TRP A 245 -14.84 10.51 -7.12
C TRP A 245 -13.47 11.13 -6.83
N THR A 246 -12.60 10.34 -6.22
CA THR A 246 -11.21 10.68 -5.93
C THR A 246 -10.30 9.80 -6.76
N SER A 247 -9.33 10.41 -7.46
CA SER A 247 -8.33 9.66 -8.21
C SER A 247 -7.32 9.01 -7.27
N GLY A 248 -7.08 7.72 -7.48
CA GLY A 248 -6.04 6.97 -6.78
C GLY A 248 -4.71 6.97 -7.53
N VAL A 249 -3.85 6.02 -7.14
CA VAL A 249 -2.54 5.79 -7.74
C VAL A 249 -2.58 4.50 -8.54
N VAL A 250 -1.96 4.48 -9.71
CA VAL A 250 -1.66 3.25 -10.46
C VAL A 250 -0.20 3.31 -10.88
N ASP A 251 0.61 2.37 -10.41
CA ASP A 251 2.05 2.37 -10.64
C ASP A 251 2.66 0.98 -10.43
N GLY A 252 3.55 0.55 -11.33
CA GLY A 252 4.31 -0.69 -11.18
C GLY A 252 3.50 -1.98 -11.03
N GLY A 253 2.27 -2.04 -11.59
CA GLY A 253 1.37 -3.20 -11.42
C GLY A 253 0.60 -3.21 -10.09
N PHE A 254 0.58 -2.08 -9.39
CA PHE A 254 -0.22 -1.86 -8.19
C PHE A 254 -1.17 -0.68 -8.38
N ALA A 255 -2.28 -0.70 -7.65
CA ALA A 255 -3.18 0.43 -7.54
C ALA A 255 -3.54 0.71 -6.09
N TYR A 256 -3.57 1.97 -5.69
CA TYR A 256 -3.96 2.42 -4.35
C TYR A 256 -5.08 3.43 -4.44
N ILE A 257 -6.09 3.28 -3.60
CA ILE A 257 -7.18 4.25 -3.46
C ILE A 257 -7.31 4.67 -2.01
N GLU A 258 -7.80 5.88 -1.85
CA GLU A 258 -8.14 6.43 -0.56
C GLU A 258 -9.30 7.42 -0.69
N VAL A 259 -10.32 7.22 0.14
CA VAL A 259 -11.47 8.10 0.24
C VAL A 259 -11.65 8.53 1.69
N GLN A 260 -12.12 9.75 1.87
CA GLN A 260 -12.37 10.34 3.17
C GLN A 260 -13.78 10.92 3.16
N ALA A 261 -14.48 10.78 4.27
CA ALA A 261 -15.72 11.49 4.55
C ALA A 261 -15.52 12.34 5.80
N ASN A 262 -16.09 13.54 5.79
CA ASN A 262 -16.09 14.45 6.94
C ASN A 262 -17.50 14.48 7.54
N GLY A 263 -17.60 14.52 8.86
CA GLY A 263 -18.88 14.48 9.58
C GLY A 263 -18.69 14.15 11.05
N LYS A 264 -19.73 13.67 11.73
CA LYS A 264 -19.58 13.07 13.07
C LYS A 264 -19.80 11.57 12.95
N PHE A 265 -18.75 10.80 13.19
CA PHE A 265 -18.79 9.35 13.06
C PHE A 265 -18.77 8.64 14.41
N LYS A 266 -19.15 7.36 14.41
CA LYS A 266 -19.09 6.49 15.59
C LYS A 266 -17.91 5.53 15.47
N VAL A 267 -17.30 5.17 16.60
CA VAL A 267 -16.27 4.14 16.65
C VAL A 267 -16.80 2.84 16.04
N GLY A 268 -16.03 2.24 15.13
CA GLY A 268 -16.41 1.02 14.41
C GLY A 268 -17.34 1.23 13.21
N GLN A 269 -17.75 2.47 12.93
CA GLN A 269 -18.45 2.79 11.69
C GLN A 269 -17.55 2.50 10.48
N ARG A 270 -18.12 1.90 9.43
CA ARG A 270 -17.39 1.62 8.20
C ARG A 270 -17.75 2.63 7.13
N LEU A 271 -16.83 2.82 6.20
CA LEU A 271 -16.99 3.65 5.01
C LEU A 271 -17.01 2.75 3.78
N PRO A 272 -18.20 2.31 3.33
CA PRO A 272 -18.35 1.58 2.09
C PRO A 272 -17.75 2.36 0.92
N THR A 273 -17.10 1.66 0.00
CA THR A 273 -16.43 2.27 -1.15
C THR A 273 -16.84 1.63 -2.46
N GLU A 274 -17.06 2.48 -3.45
CA GLU A 274 -17.20 2.10 -4.86
C GLU A 274 -15.90 2.43 -5.58
N VAL A 275 -15.52 1.56 -6.51
CA VAL A 275 -14.26 1.64 -7.24
C VAL A 275 -14.54 1.46 -8.71
N ARG A 276 -13.84 2.23 -9.54
CA ARG A 276 -13.80 2.07 -10.99
C ARG A 276 -12.36 2.22 -11.47
N ALA A 277 -12.00 1.45 -12.48
CA ALA A 277 -10.70 1.54 -13.12
C ALA A 277 -10.88 1.74 -14.62
N PHE A 278 -9.91 2.37 -15.25
CA PHE A 278 -9.95 2.72 -16.65
C PHE A 278 -8.65 2.33 -17.33
N ASP A 279 -8.75 2.01 -18.61
CA ASP A 279 -7.61 1.83 -19.49
C ASP A 279 -7.00 3.17 -19.93
N ALA A 280 -5.91 3.09 -20.71
CA ALA A 280 -5.22 4.26 -21.24
C ALA A 280 -6.08 5.11 -22.19
N GLN A 281 -7.15 4.54 -22.75
CA GLN A 281 -8.11 5.24 -23.61
C GLN A 281 -9.29 5.82 -22.81
N GLY A 282 -9.31 5.66 -21.48
CA GLY A 282 -10.37 6.13 -20.61
C GLY A 282 -11.62 5.25 -20.61
N ARG A 283 -11.56 4.03 -21.17
CA ARG A 283 -12.65 3.05 -21.11
C ARG A 283 -12.61 2.33 -19.78
N GLN A 284 -13.77 2.11 -19.17
CA GLN A 284 -13.85 1.41 -17.90
C GLN A 284 -13.52 -0.08 -18.09
N VAL A 285 -12.65 -0.63 -17.25
CA VAL A 285 -12.30 -2.06 -17.24
C VAL A 285 -13.14 -2.84 -16.22
N GLN A 286 -13.25 -4.15 -16.43
CA GLN A 286 -13.99 -5.03 -15.51
C GLN A 286 -13.20 -5.29 -14.22
N LEU A 287 -13.90 -5.28 -13.09
CA LEU A 287 -13.29 -5.41 -11.75
C LEU A 287 -13.58 -6.76 -11.07
N ARG A 288 -14.41 -7.63 -11.64
CA ARG A 288 -14.91 -8.85 -11.00
C ARG A 288 -14.71 -10.08 -11.85
#